data_AF-A0AAV2YNJ3-F1
#
_entry.id   AF-A0AAV2YNJ3-F1
#
_cell.length_a   1.000
_cell.length_b   1.000
_cell.length_c   1.000
_cell.angle_alpha   90.00
_cell.angle_beta   90.00
_cell.angle_gamma   90.00
#
_symmetry.space_group_name_H-M   'P 1'
#
loop_
_entity.id
_entity.type
_entity.pdbx_description
1 polymer ?
#
loop_
_entity_poly.entity_id
_entity_poly.type
_entity_poly.pdbx_seq_one_letter_code
_entity_poly.pdbx_strand_id
1 'polypeptide(L)'
;MPNVKRGDDDFHGNFDCSTFERWFQRLCLALKKEYGQCRIHMDGATNHKRVLDPRPTTRWNKPEIADCLTSKSVSHTIGMLKKELLDLVSNVGGRKRYATREMAREHGHSVVVPLRTTQTSSRSSLRGPPSRIGSRRIRHPVKKKSSKNG
;
A
#
# COMPACT_ATOMS: atom_id res chain seq x y z
N MET A 1 -35.30 -24.30 -4.43
CA MET A 1 -34.26 -23.25 -4.66
C MET A 1 -32.95 -23.96 -4.97
N PRO A 2 -32.41 -23.87 -6.20
CA PRO A 2 -31.11 -24.46 -6.49
C PRO A 2 -30.02 -23.70 -5.72
N ASN A 3 -29.15 -24.47 -5.05
CA ASN A 3 -28.02 -23.99 -4.28
C ASN A 3 -26.95 -23.45 -5.25
N VAL A 4 -26.93 -22.14 -5.47
CA VAL A 4 -25.89 -21.48 -6.26
C VAL A 4 -24.58 -21.64 -5.50
N LYS A 5 -23.69 -22.49 -6.01
CA LYS A 5 -22.30 -22.54 -5.54
C LYS A 5 -21.73 -21.14 -5.73
N ARG A 6 -21.39 -20.46 -4.63
CA ARG A 6 -20.60 -19.21 -4.67
C ARG A 6 -19.37 -19.51 -5.52
N GLY A 7 -19.27 -18.88 -6.68
CA GLY A 7 -18.15 -19.09 -7.58
C GLY A 7 -16.85 -18.64 -6.90
N ASP A 8 -15.73 -19.26 -7.27
CA ASP A 8 -14.37 -18.89 -6.85
C ASP A 8 -13.99 -17.42 -7.17
N ASP A 9 -14.86 -16.70 -7.87
CA ASP A 9 -14.72 -15.30 -8.28
C ASP A 9 -15.65 -14.34 -7.49
N ASP A 10 -16.12 -14.75 -6.30
CA ASP A 10 -16.86 -13.85 -5.40
C ASP A 10 -15.94 -12.72 -4.87
N PHE A 11 -16.01 -11.55 -5.51
CA PHE A 11 -15.28 -10.35 -5.10
C PHE A 11 -15.64 -9.88 -3.68
N HIS A 12 -16.81 -10.27 -3.15
CA HIS A 12 -17.22 -9.97 -1.77
C HIS A 12 -16.61 -10.95 -0.74
N GLY A 13 -15.80 -11.91 -1.18
CA GLY A 13 -15.04 -12.82 -0.34
C GLY A 13 -13.71 -12.25 0.17
N ASN A 14 -12.88 -13.13 0.75
CA ASN A 14 -11.55 -12.80 1.26
C ASN A 14 -10.60 -12.47 0.09
N PHE A 15 -10.45 -11.19 -0.26
CA PHE A 15 -9.53 -10.74 -1.31
C PHE A 15 -8.07 -10.80 -0.85
N ASP A 16 -7.46 -11.98 -1.00
CA ASP A 16 -6.08 -12.25 -0.64
C ASP A 16 -5.12 -12.21 -1.85
N CYS A 17 -3.83 -12.44 -1.59
CA CYS A 17 -2.80 -12.46 -2.63
C CYS A 17 -3.09 -13.51 -3.70
N SER A 18 -3.68 -14.66 -3.36
CA SER A 18 -3.89 -15.77 -4.29
C SER A 18 -4.99 -15.44 -5.32
N THR A 19 -6.08 -14.83 -4.85
CA THR A 19 -7.16 -14.35 -5.72
C THR A 19 -6.64 -13.24 -6.65
N PHE A 20 -5.91 -12.28 -6.09
CA PHE A 20 -5.29 -11.22 -6.88
C PHE A 20 -4.36 -11.78 -7.97
N GLU A 21 -3.47 -12.72 -7.63
CA GLU A 21 -2.50 -13.28 -8.57
C GLU A 21 -3.15 -14.03 -9.72
N ARG A 22 -4.22 -14.78 -9.45
CA ARG A 22 -5.01 -15.47 -10.49
C ARG A 22 -5.59 -14.49 -11.50
N TRP A 23 -6.17 -13.39 -11.02
CA TRP A 23 -6.73 -12.35 -11.89
C TRP A 23 -5.64 -11.57 -12.62
N PHE A 24 -4.54 -11.27 -11.93
CA PHE A 24 -3.39 -10.58 -12.52
C PHE A 24 -2.73 -11.39 -13.64
N GLN A 25 -2.65 -12.71 -13.50
CA GLN A 25 -2.15 -13.59 -14.55
C GLN A 25 -3.06 -13.55 -15.79
N ARG A 26 -4.38 -13.61 -15.61
CA ARG A 26 -5.36 -13.48 -16.71
C ARG A 26 -5.25 -12.12 -17.40
N LEU A 27 -5.07 -11.05 -16.62
CA LEU A 27 -4.81 -9.71 -17.15
C LEU A 27 -3.54 -9.67 -18.01
N CYS A 28 -2.42 -10.22 -17.54
CA CYS A 28 -1.17 -10.25 -18.30
C CYS A 28 -1.32 -11.02 -19.63
N LEU A 29 -2.07 -12.13 -19.63
CA LEU A 29 -2.36 -12.88 -20.86
C LEU A 29 -3.19 -12.04 -21.85
N ALA A 30 -4.24 -11.38 -21.37
CA ALA A 30 -5.08 -10.52 -22.20
C ALA A 30 -4.29 -9.33 -22.77
N LEU A 31 -3.50 -8.65 -21.94
CA LEU A 31 -2.67 -7.52 -22.35
C LEU A 31 -1.64 -7.92 -23.41
N LYS A 32 -0.95 -9.04 -23.21
CA LYS A 32 -0.01 -9.57 -24.20
C LYS A 32 -0.68 -9.85 -25.54
N LYS A 33 -1.90 -10.39 -25.53
CA LYS A 33 -2.66 -10.71 -26.75
C LYS A 33 -3.14 -9.46 -27.48
N GLU A 34 -3.65 -8.47 -26.76
CA GLU A 34 -4.32 -7.30 -27.36
C GLU A 34 -3.37 -6.13 -27.63
N TYR A 35 -2.35 -5.93 -26.79
CA TYR A 35 -1.50 -4.73 -26.80
C TYR A 35 0.00 -5.05 -26.82
N GLY A 36 0.38 -6.33 -26.69
CA GLY A 36 1.79 -6.73 -26.56
C GLY A 36 2.39 -6.28 -25.23
N GLN A 37 3.63 -5.78 -25.25
CA GLN A 37 4.34 -5.38 -24.03
C GLN A 37 3.71 -4.14 -23.37
N CYS A 38 3.29 -4.30 -22.11
CA CYS A 38 2.66 -3.23 -21.33
C CYS A 38 3.50 -2.79 -20.12
N ARG A 39 3.30 -1.54 -19.71
CA ARG A 39 3.75 -0.99 -18.41
C ARG A 39 2.54 -0.84 -17.50
N ILE A 40 2.43 -1.74 -16.52
CA ILE A 40 1.28 -1.84 -15.62
C ILE A 40 1.56 -1.01 -14.37
N HIS A 41 0.71 -0.02 -14.12
CA HIS A 41 0.74 0.79 -12.91
C HIS A 41 -0.22 0.19 -11.88
N MET A 42 0.27 -0.07 -10.67
CA MET A 42 -0.54 -0.58 -9.57
C MET A 42 -0.31 0.24 -8.31
N ASP A 43 -1.30 0.26 -7.43
CA ASP A 43 -1.12 0.86 -6.11
C ASP A 43 -0.20 0.00 -5.21
N GLY A 44 0.10 0.53 -4.02
CA GLY A 44 0.94 -0.11 -3.03
C GLY A 44 0.22 -1.07 -2.08
N ALA A 45 -0.93 -1.65 -2.45
CA ALA A 45 -1.68 -2.56 -1.59
C ALA A 45 -0.89 -3.82 -1.19
N THR A 46 -1.22 -4.38 -0.02
CA THR A 46 -0.45 -5.48 0.59
C THR A 46 -0.55 -6.78 -0.21
N ASN A 47 -1.74 -7.07 -0.74
CA ASN A 47 -2.01 -8.19 -1.64
C ASN A 47 -1.18 -8.16 -2.95
N HIS A 48 -0.72 -6.99 -3.40
CA HIS A 48 0.17 -6.86 -4.57
C HIS A 48 1.64 -7.17 -4.27
N LYS A 49 1.99 -7.45 -2.99
CA LYS A 49 3.38 -7.44 -2.51
C LYS A 49 3.84 -8.78 -1.94
N ARG A 50 3.23 -9.89 -2.34
CA ARG A 50 3.73 -11.22 -1.96
C ARG A 50 5.16 -11.41 -2.43
N VAL A 51 6.06 -11.68 -1.48
CA VAL A 51 7.48 -11.94 -1.72
C VAL A 51 7.65 -13.43 -1.99
N LEU A 52 8.32 -13.78 -3.10
CA LEU A 52 8.58 -15.19 -3.47
C LEU A 52 9.61 -15.84 -2.55
N ASP A 53 10.65 -15.08 -2.20
CA ASP A 53 11.75 -15.52 -1.34
C ASP A 53 11.70 -14.75 -0.02
N PRO A 54 10.76 -15.07 0.90
CA PRO A 54 10.63 -14.35 2.15
C PRO A 54 11.94 -14.41 2.93
N ARG A 55 12.33 -13.26 3.48
CA ARG A 55 13.45 -13.22 4.43
C ARG A 55 12.93 -13.67 5.79
N PRO A 56 13.67 -14.53 6.50
CA PRO A 56 13.33 -14.87 7.86
C PRO A 56 13.16 -13.61 8.71
N THR A 57 12.15 -13.64 9.58
CA THR A 57 11.84 -12.55 10.50
C THR A 57 11.86 -13.07 11.93
N THR A 58 11.71 -12.18 12.91
CA THR A 58 11.58 -12.56 14.32
C THR A 58 10.44 -13.54 14.60
N ARG A 59 9.46 -13.66 13.69
CA ARG A 59 8.35 -14.63 13.76
C ARG A 59 8.73 -16.07 13.41
N TRP A 60 9.79 -16.28 12.63
CA TRP A 60 10.24 -17.62 12.22
C TRP A 60 10.93 -18.32 13.40
N ASN A 61 10.89 -19.64 13.48
CA ASN A 61 11.62 -20.38 14.51
C ASN A 61 13.11 -20.52 14.14
N LYS A 62 13.97 -20.91 15.11
CA LYS A 62 15.43 -21.01 14.88
C LYS A 62 15.78 -22.00 13.75
N PRO A 63 15.21 -23.23 13.71
CA PRO A 63 15.42 -24.15 12.60
C PRO A 63 15.06 -23.57 11.23
N GLU A 64 13.89 -22.95 11.08
CA GLU A 64 13.46 -22.32 9.81
C GLU A 64 14.43 -21.23 9.32
N ILE A 65 15.00 -20.45 10.25
CA ILE A 65 16.00 -19.44 9.91
C ILE A 65 17.29 -20.11 9.41
N ALA A 66 17.74 -21.18 10.08
CA ALA A 66 18.92 -21.95 9.69
C ALA A 66 18.73 -22.61 8.31
N ASP A 67 17.60 -23.24 8.05
CA ASP A 67 17.26 -23.84 6.76
C ASP A 67 17.23 -22.79 5.64
N CYS A 68 16.73 -21.59 5.93
CA CYS A 68 16.75 -20.48 4.99
C CYS A 68 18.18 -19.99 4.69
N LEU A 69 19.08 -19.98 5.69
CA LEU A 69 20.49 -19.65 5.49
C LEU A 69 21.19 -20.74 4.65
N THR A 70 20.93 -22.02 4.93
CA THR A 70 21.45 -23.15 4.14
C THR A 70 21.02 -23.08 2.67
N SER A 71 19.73 -22.85 2.41
CA SER A 71 19.22 -22.75 1.03
C SER A 71 19.78 -21.55 0.25
N LYS A 72 20.29 -20.53 0.95
CA LYS A 72 21.01 -19.39 0.37
C LYS A 72 22.54 -19.56 0.38
N SER A 73 23.02 -20.76 0.72
CA SER A 73 24.45 -21.09 0.84
C SER A 73 25.21 -20.18 1.81
N VAL A 74 24.56 -19.75 2.89
CA VAL A 74 25.14 -18.91 3.94
C VAL A 74 25.59 -19.79 5.10
N SER A 75 26.90 -19.77 5.36
CA SER A 75 27.49 -20.51 6.48
C SER A 75 26.98 -19.99 7.83
N HIS A 76 26.62 -20.91 8.71
CA HIS A 76 26.20 -20.64 10.08
C HIS A 76 26.52 -21.85 10.98
N THR A 77 26.50 -21.66 12.30
CA THR A 77 26.84 -22.70 13.28
C THR A 77 25.62 -23.11 14.09
N ILE A 78 25.52 -24.39 14.44
CA ILE A 78 24.38 -24.97 15.19
C ILE A 78 24.16 -24.26 16.55
N GLY A 79 25.25 -23.81 17.19
CA GLY A 79 25.23 -23.09 18.47
C GLY A 79 24.70 -21.66 18.42
N MET A 80 24.58 -21.04 17.23
CA MET A 80 24.21 -19.62 17.11
C MET A 80 22.83 -19.33 17.69
N LEU A 81 22.69 -18.20 18.37
CA LEU A 81 21.41 -17.71 18.86
C LEU A 81 20.51 -17.28 17.68
N LYS A 82 19.20 -17.30 17.90
CA LYS A 82 18.21 -16.83 16.91
C LYS A 82 18.53 -15.42 16.40
N LYS A 83 18.97 -14.53 17.29
CA LYS A 83 19.37 -13.16 16.95
C LYS A 83 20.56 -13.14 15.99
N GLU A 84 21.59 -13.91 16.27
CA GLU A 84 22.80 -13.98 15.43
C GLU A 84 22.47 -14.52 14.03
N LEU A 85 21.57 -15.52 13.94
CA LEU A 85 21.08 -16.00 12.64
C LEU A 85 20.29 -14.92 11.89
N LEU A 86 19.47 -14.12 12.57
CA LEU A 86 18.76 -12.99 11.95
C LEU A 86 19.70 -11.86 11.51
N ASP A 87 20.80 -11.64 12.23
CA ASP A 87 21.83 -10.68 11.84
C ASP A 87 22.53 -11.16 10.55
N LEU A 88 22.84 -12.46 10.44
CA LEU A 88 23.33 -13.04 9.17
C LEU A 88 22.34 -12.84 8.02
N VAL A 89 21.05 -13.14 8.22
CA VAL A 89 19.99 -12.91 7.21
C VAL A 89 19.92 -11.44 6.77
N SER A 90 20.14 -10.51 7.69
CA SER A 90 20.13 -9.07 7.41
C SER A 90 21.32 -8.65 6.56
N ASN A 91 22.49 -9.26 6.78
CA ASN A 91 23.71 -9.01 6.03
C ASN A 91 23.71 -9.63 4.62
N VAL A 92 22.90 -10.67 4.40
CA VAL A 92 22.71 -11.27 3.07
C VAL A 92 21.94 -10.27 2.21
N GLY A 93 22.63 -9.45 1.42
CA GLY A 93 22.02 -8.50 0.50
C GLY A 93 21.05 -9.15 -0.51
N GLY A 94 20.28 -8.34 -1.24
CA GLY A 94 19.45 -8.86 -2.33
C GLY A 94 18.07 -8.21 -2.43
N ARG A 95 17.65 -7.98 -3.68
CA ARG A 95 16.36 -7.35 -4.00
C ARG A 95 15.22 -8.32 -3.73
N LYS A 96 14.15 -7.81 -3.09
CA LYS A 96 12.90 -8.56 -2.93
C LYS A 96 12.33 -8.90 -4.32
N ARG A 97 12.03 -10.18 -4.53
CA ARG A 97 11.31 -10.69 -5.70
C ARG A 97 9.83 -10.77 -5.36
N TYR A 98 9.01 -10.04 -6.11
CA TYR A 98 7.57 -9.98 -5.90
C TYR A 98 6.87 -10.82 -6.96
N ALA A 99 5.92 -11.65 -6.54
CA ALA A 99 5.21 -12.57 -7.41
C ALA A 99 4.59 -11.86 -8.62
N THR A 100 3.92 -10.74 -8.37
CA THR A 100 3.28 -9.90 -9.40
C THR A 100 4.26 -9.37 -10.45
N ARG A 101 5.49 -9.04 -10.03
CA ARG A 101 6.50 -8.52 -10.95
C ARG A 101 7.08 -9.64 -11.83
N GLU A 102 7.27 -10.83 -11.27
CA GLU A 102 7.71 -12.00 -12.05
C GLU A 102 6.64 -12.44 -13.05
N MET A 103 5.37 -12.52 -12.63
CA MET A 103 4.26 -12.82 -13.55
C MET A 103 4.18 -11.84 -14.71
N ALA A 104 4.26 -10.53 -14.43
CA ALA A 104 4.28 -9.52 -15.48
C ALA A 104 5.47 -9.73 -16.43
N ARG A 105 6.67 -9.97 -15.88
CA ARG A 105 7.90 -10.18 -16.66
C ARG A 105 7.81 -11.41 -17.57
N GLU A 106 7.24 -12.51 -17.08
CA GLU A 106 6.99 -13.73 -17.87
C GLU A 106 6.12 -13.48 -19.10
N HIS A 107 5.24 -12.47 -19.04
CA HIS A 107 4.38 -12.06 -20.15
C HIS A 107 4.97 -10.89 -20.96
N GLY A 108 6.21 -10.47 -20.67
CA GLY A 108 6.87 -9.34 -21.34
C GLY A 108 6.41 -7.98 -20.85
N HIS A 109 5.78 -7.89 -19.68
CA HIS A 109 5.30 -6.64 -19.09
C HIS A 109 6.24 -6.14 -17.98
N SER A 110 6.07 -4.88 -17.61
CA SER A 110 6.73 -4.28 -16.46
C SER A 110 5.70 -3.72 -15.48
N VAL A 111 6.00 -3.80 -14.19
CA VAL A 111 5.15 -3.28 -13.11
C VAL A 111 5.80 -2.05 -12.48
N VAL A 112 5.00 -1.00 -12.30
CA VAL A 112 5.36 0.23 -11.58
C VAL A 112 4.42 0.36 -10.38
N VAL A 113 5.00 0.46 -9.19
CA VAL A 113 4.28 0.74 -7.95
C VAL A 113 4.79 2.08 -7.42
N PRO A 114 3.90 3.04 -7.10
CA PRO A 114 4.33 4.32 -6.56
C PRO A 114 5.06 4.09 -5.24
N LEU A 115 6.21 4.74 -5.09
CA LEU A 115 6.84 4.88 -3.79
C LEU A 115 5.88 5.67 -2.92
N ARG A 116 5.63 5.23 -1.69
CA ARG A 116 4.94 6.07 -0.70
C ARG A 116 5.81 7.30 -0.53
N THR A 117 5.42 8.42 -1.13
CA THR A 117 5.89 9.71 -0.67
C THR A 117 5.34 9.82 0.73
N THR A 118 6.22 9.70 1.73
CA THR A 118 5.89 10.28 3.03
C THR A 118 5.62 11.74 2.70
N GLN A 119 4.35 12.15 2.69
CA GLN A 119 4.03 13.56 2.83
C GLN A 119 4.62 13.92 4.18
N THR A 120 5.85 14.42 4.19
CA THR A 120 6.31 15.30 5.24
C THR A 120 5.27 16.39 5.25
N SER A 121 4.39 16.34 6.25
CA SER A 121 3.46 17.41 6.56
C SER A 121 4.31 18.60 6.96
N SER A 122 4.87 19.28 5.97
CA SER A 122 5.31 20.65 6.07
C SER A 122 4.02 21.46 6.20
N ARG A 123 3.49 21.50 7.42
CA ARG A 123 2.45 22.45 7.80
C ARG A 123 3.09 23.83 7.67
N SER A 124 3.06 24.37 6.45
CA SER A 124 3.44 25.75 6.18
C SER A 124 2.50 26.62 7.00
N SER A 125 3.04 27.17 8.08
CA SER A 125 2.40 28.22 8.86
C SER A 125 2.40 29.48 8.01
N LEU A 126 1.51 29.55 7.01
CA LEU A 126 1.04 30.83 6.50
C LEU A 126 -0.05 31.33 7.45
N ARG A 127 0.37 31.78 8.63
CA ARG A 127 -0.40 32.77 9.38
C ARG A 127 -0.27 34.09 8.62
N GLY A 128 -1.18 34.31 7.68
CA GLY A 128 -1.44 35.67 7.20
C GLY A 128 -1.99 36.51 8.36
N PRO A 129 -1.65 37.80 8.45
CA PRO A 129 -2.17 38.66 9.50
C PRO A 129 -3.70 38.81 9.36
N PRO A 130 -4.45 38.90 10.47
CA PRO A 130 -5.89 39.08 10.39
C PRO A 130 -6.22 40.43 9.76
N SER A 131 -6.94 40.41 8.64
CA SER A 131 -7.53 41.60 8.04
C SER A 131 -8.52 42.23 9.02
N ARG A 132 -8.21 43.43 9.52
CA ARG A 132 -9.17 44.26 10.26
C ARG A 132 -10.25 44.74 9.28
N ILE A 133 -11.30 43.95 9.12
CA ILE A 133 -12.54 44.41 8.52
C ILE A 133 -13.25 45.24 9.59
N GLY A 134 -13.20 46.57 9.43
CA GLY A 134 -13.88 47.52 10.29
C GLY A 134 -15.40 47.36 10.18
N SER A 135 -16.03 46.95 11.28
CA SER A 135 -17.49 46.96 11.41
C SER A 135 -18.00 48.40 11.43
N ARG A 136 -18.54 48.88 10.30
CA ARG A 136 -19.38 50.09 10.26
C ARG A 136 -20.69 49.81 10.99
N ARG A 137 -20.84 50.41 12.17
CA ARG A 137 -22.09 50.44 12.93
C ARG A 137 -23.04 51.44 12.26
N ILE A 138 -24.01 50.93 11.49
CA ILE A 138 -25.13 51.73 10.96
C ILE A 138 -26.04 52.08 12.13
N ARG A 139 -26.18 53.38 12.43
CA ARG A 139 -27.18 53.89 13.38
C ARG A 139 -28.44 54.25 12.58
N HIS A 140 -29.56 53.60 12.89
CA HIS A 140 -30.87 54.01 12.39
C HIS A 140 -31.46 55.12 13.28
N PRO A 141 -32.20 56.09 12.71
CA PRO A 141 -32.80 57.17 13.47
C PRO A 141 -34.09 56.73 14.18
N VAL A 142 -34.20 57.10 15.46
CA VAL A 142 -35.38 56.90 16.31
C VAL A 142 -36.43 57.96 15.97
N LYS A 143 -37.61 57.55 15.47
CA LYS A 143 -38.83 58.37 15.48
C LYS A 143 -39.66 57.98 16.70
N LYS A 144 -39.81 58.87 17.69
CA LYS A 144 -40.87 58.76 18.70
C LYS A 144 -42.00 59.75 18.39
N LYS A 145 -43.20 59.22 18.52
CA LYS A 145 -44.49 59.74 18.06
C LYS A 145 -44.92 60.97 18.86
N SER A 146 -45.55 61.90 18.15
CA SER A 146 -46.40 62.96 18.70
C SER A 146 -47.73 62.33 19.14
N SER A 147 -48.17 62.61 20.37
CA SER A 147 -49.51 62.28 20.86
C SER A 147 -50.17 63.58 21.27
N LYS A 148 -51.09 64.06 20.42
CA LYS A 148 -52.13 65.02 20.76
C LYS A 148 -53.39 64.23 21.11
N ASN A 149 -54.12 64.73 22.09
CA ASN A 149 -55.55 64.61 22.41
C ASN A 149 -55.61 64.82 23.93
N GLY A 150 -56.44 65.67 24.50
CA GLY A 150 -57.66 66.35 24.07
C GLY A 150 -58.34 66.72 25.38
#